data_AF-A0A7V4ZRM2-F1
#
_entry.id   AF-A0A7V4ZRM2-F1
#
_cell.length_a   1.000
_cell.length_b   1.000
_cell.length_c   1.000
_cell.angle_alpha   90.00
_cell.angle_beta   90.00
_cell.angle_gamma   90.00
#
_symmetry.space_group_name_H-M   'P 1'
#
loop_
_entity.id
_entity.type
_entity.pdbx_description
1 polymer ?
#
loop_
_entity_poly.entity_id
_entity_poly.type
_entity_poly.pdbx_seq_one_letter_code
_entity_poly.pdbx_strand_id
1 'polypeptide(L)'
;MEKEVTKIISEKLELRREVTVWGSYMWGYADVGADIYAALGLVIGAAHGGASLAFLVAGLIYIMIGLSYTEMASTYPVAGGGQYYALRGLGDFWGYIAGVSLLLDYTIDIALFATASAGYMNFFMPYLLGVSPDYFAIDFWVFKKVNLVWACETLILILFLIYLNIRGVRESSLFNEIIGAIDIITESSIIILGFLFAWKPELFAFQWKTQFPSLKEFMYGSSLAIISFVGLESISQAAQETKRPATIIPRTSITLIFTVFIFAMAFSTVGLGILPWQEFPQGDPVAKLAHAIPIFGVMAGPFAAILGATILLISPNTGVMGASRLTYSMSQLNLITPWFDRVHPKYRTPVRTIVFFSLIGILEAILAFLTPSAMDTLGNMYAFGAASGYLLVFISMIKLRFSDPYSPRPYKMPINIKWNHKGKIVEVPVLGFIGMIGVGFILFEVILTHEIGRIAGPLWVLTSLFYYFFFRKKKGLPLLGSVKRDWEEEQKRILSSAEEFDLLEQYKIALAERDKQKRLKGVEKISRKT
;
A
#
# COMPACT_ATOMS: atom_id res chain seq x y z
N MET A 1 -39.57 19.17 -11.86
CA MET A 1 -38.90 18.48 -12.97
C MET A 1 -37.46 18.93 -13.20
N GLU A 2 -37.14 20.11 -13.76
CA GLU A 2 -35.73 20.48 -14.04
C GLU A 2 -34.88 20.62 -12.75
N LYS A 3 -35.44 21.16 -11.66
CA LYS A 3 -34.79 21.20 -10.34
C LYS A 3 -34.67 19.83 -9.66
N GLU A 4 -35.50 18.85 -10.02
CA GLU A 4 -35.40 17.46 -9.54
C GLU A 4 -34.40 16.67 -10.37
N VAL A 5 -34.35 16.89 -11.68
CA VAL A 5 -33.37 16.28 -12.59
C VAL A 5 -31.95 16.77 -12.26
N THR A 6 -31.77 18.05 -11.91
CA THR A 6 -30.46 18.55 -11.42
C THR A 6 -30.10 17.97 -10.04
N LYS A 7 -31.09 17.68 -9.19
CA LYS A 7 -30.87 17.02 -7.89
C LYS A 7 -30.47 15.55 -8.06
N ILE A 8 -31.05 14.86 -9.05
CA ILE A 8 -30.72 13.47 -9.42
C ILE A 8 -29.36 13.38 -10.13
N ILE A 9 -28.92 14.43 -10.83
CA ILE A 9 -27.59 14.48 -11.47
C ILE A 9 -26.48 14.87 -10.47
N SER A 10 -26.80 15.54 -9.35
CA SER A 10 -25.81 15.95 -8.34
C SER A 10 -25.64 14.99 -7.16
N GLU A 11 -26.54 14.04 -6.96
CA GLU A 11 -26.28 12.90 -6.06
C GLU A 11 -25.35 11.93 -6.79
N LYS A 12 -24.04 12.26 -6.82
CA LYS A 12 -23.03 11.21 -6.90
C LYS A 12 -23.41 10.21 -5.81
N LEU A 13 -23.80 8.99 -6.16
CA LEU A 13 -24.07 7.90 -5.22
C LEU A 13 -22.87 7.79 -4.27
N GLU A 14 -22.96 8.41 -3.10
CA GLU A 14 -21.92 8.36 -2.08
C GLU A 14 -21.89 6.94 -1.51
N LEU A 15 -20.69 6.43 -1.25
CA LEU A 15 -20.51 5.10 -0.67
C LEU A 15 -21.13 5.09 0.74
N ARG A 16 -21.81 3.99 1.09
CA ARG A 16 -22.36 3.84 2.43
C ARG A 16 -21.24 3.68 3.45
N ARG A 17 -21.32 4.45 4.54
CA ARG A 17 -20.40 4.38 5.66
C ARG A 17 -20.77 3.25 6.61
N GLU A 18 -20.34 2.03 6.28
CA GLU A 18 -20.68 0.83 7.04
C GLU A 18 -19.51 0.23 7.82
N VAL A 19 -18.26 0.57 7.46
CA VAL A 19 -17.06 -0.01 8.06
C VAL A 19 -16.91 0.43 9.52
N THR A 20 -16.82 -0.56 10.41
CA THR A 20 -16.72 -0.40 11.88
C THR A 20 -15.25 -0.30 12.32
N VAL A 21 -15.00 -0.19 13.63
CA VAL A 21 -13.63 -0.22 14.19
C VAL A 21 -12.93 -1.53 13.84
N TRP A 22 -13.61 -2.66 14.07
CA TRP A 22 -13.05 -3.98 13.78
C TRP A 22 -12.86 -4.18 12.28
N GLY A 23 -13.86 -3.83 11.47
CA GLY A 23 -13.77 -3.91 10.01
C GLY A 23 -12.64 -3.05 9.44
N SER A 24 -12.42 -1.84 9.97
CA SER A 24 -11.33 -0.97 9.52
C SER A 24 -9.95 -1.51 9.90
N TYR A 25 -9.80 -2.13 11.08
CA TYR A 25 -8.54 -2.76 11.49
C TYR A 25 -8.26 -4.01 10.65
N MET A 26 -9.26 -4.89 10.49
CA MET A 26 -9.15 -6.11 9.69
C MET A 26 -8.92 -5.84 8.22
N TRP A 27 -9.52 -4.79 7.66
CA TRP A 27 -9.26 -4.39 6.28
C TRP A 27 -7.78 -4.09 6.07
N GLY A 28 -7.20 -3.24 6.91
CA GLY A 28 -5.78 -2.93 6.82
C GLY A 28 -4.88 -4.11 7.17
N TYR A 29 -5.27 -4.96 8.14
CA TYR A 29 -4.47 -6.14 8.52
C TYR A 29 -4.47 -7.22 7.44
N ALA A 30 -5.61 -7.54 6.85
CA ALA A 30 -5.68 -8.55 5.80
C ALA A 30 -4.93 -8.13 4.52
N ASP A 31 -4.65 -6.84 4.39
CA ASP A 31 -3.83 -6.27 3.32
C ASP A 31 -2.35 -6.30 3.73
N VAL A 32 -1.95 -5.50 4.72
CA VAL A 32 -0.53 -5.33 5.10
C VAL A 32 0.04 -6.53 5.86
N GLY A 33 -0.75 -7.14 6.75
CA GLY A 33 -0.31 -8.25 7.59
C GLY A 33 0.03 -9.49 6.77
N ALA A 34 -0.71 -9.73 5.69
CA ALA A 34 -0.46 -10.84 4.77
C ALA A 34 0.91 -10.75 4.08
N ASP A 35 1.49 -9.55 3.95
CA ASP A 35 2.69 -9.32 3.15
C ASP A 35 3.93 -10.02 3.72
N ILE A 36 3.93 -10.38 5.01
CA ILE A 36 5.03 -11.15 5.60
C ILE A 36 5.12 -12.56 4.98
N TYR A 37 4.01 -13.15 4.55
CA TYR A 37 4.00 -14.46 3.88
C TYR A 37 4.75 -14.43 2.54
N ALA A 38 4.70 -13.31 1.80
CA ALA A 38 5.45 -13.16 0.55
C ALA A 38 6.91 -12.71 0.79
N ALA A 39 7.11 -11.80 1.73
CA ALA A 39 8.39 -11.10 1.88
C ALA A 39 9.41 -11.82 2.75
N LEU A 40 8.99 -12.66 3.72
CA LEU A 40 9.91 -13.27 4.69
C LEU A 40 11.07 -14.02 4.02
N GLY A 41 10.76 -14.88 3.05
CA GLY A 41 11.75 -15.67 2.32
C GLY A 41 12.63 -14.82 1.41
N LEU A 42 12.05 -13.81 0.75
CA LEU A 42 12.76 -12.86 -0.10
C LEU A 42 13.81 -12.07 0.70
N VAL A 43 13.41 -11.49 1.83
CA VAL A 43 14.28 -10.66 2.67
C VAL A 43 15.34 -11.51 3.37
N ILE A 44 15.00 -12.70 3.87
CA ILE A 44 16.00 -13.61 4.46
C ILE A 44 17.01 -14.08 3.40
N GLY A 45 16.55 -14.41 2.20
CA GLY A 45 17.42 -14.78 1.09
C GLY A 45 18.36 -13.65 0.65
N ALA A 46 17.90 -12.39 0.72
CA ALA A 46 18.65 -11.21 0.33
C ALA A 46 19.62 -10.69 1.42
N ALA A 47 19.17 -10.64 2.67
CA ALA A 47 19.88 -10.04 3.80
C ALA A 47 20.54 -11.09 4.71
N HIS A 48 20.47 -12.39 4.39
CA HIS A 48 21.10 -13.48 5.13
C HIS A 48 20.84 -13.38 6.66
N GLY A 49 21.88 -13.55 7.50
CA GLY A 49 21.77 -13.39 8.95
C GLY A 49 21.45 -11.96 9.42
N GLY A 50 21.49 -10.97 8.54
CA GLY A 50 21.11 -9.57 8.80
C GLY A 50 19.64 -9.25 8.57
N ALA A 51 18.81 -10.24 8.21
CA ALA A 51 17.40 -10.00 7.83
C ALA A 51 16.57 -9.30 8.93
N SER A 52 16.74 -9.67 10.21
CA SER A 52 16.03 -8.96 11.30
C SER A 52 16.40 -7.47 11.38
N LEU A 53 17.61 -7.09 11.02
CA LEU A 53 18.00 -5.68 10.95
C LEU A 53 17.41 -4.99 9.72
N ALA A 54 17.35 -5.68 8.58
CA ALA A 54 16.68 -5.18 7.39
C ALA A 54 15.18 -4.88 7.66
N PHE A 55 14.48 -5.82 8.31
CA PHE A 55 13.10 -5.63 8.79
C PHE A 55 12.97 -4.49 9.80
N LEU A 56 13.93 -4.33 10.72
CA LEU A 56 13.91 -3.23 11.68
C LEU A 56 14.00 -1.87 10.97
N VAL A 57 14.95 -1.72 10.03
CA VAL A 57 15.15 -0.47 9.29
C VAL A 57 13.91 -0.12 8.46
N ALA A 58 13.40 -1.08 7.68
CA ALA A 58 12.19 -0.89 6.89
C ALA A 58 10.96 -0.62 7.77
N GLY A 59 10.83 -1.35 8.88
CA GLY A 59 9.73 -1.23 9.84
C GLY A 59 9.67 0.13 10.55
N LEU A 60 10.83 0.72 10.89
CA LEU A 60 10.88 2.07 11.44
C LEU A 60 10.41 3.11 10.41
N ILE A 61 10.78 2.94 9.14
CA ILE A 61 10.32 3.79 8.04
C ILE A 61 8.80 3.62 7.82
N TYR A 62 8.32 2.38 7.85
CA TYR A 62 6.91 2.03 7.81
C TYR A 62 6.09 2.69 8.91
N ILE A 63 6.56 2.69 10.17
CA ILE A 63 5.89 3.39 11.25
C ILE A 63 5.70 4.87 10.89
N MET A 64 6.74 5.53 10.37
CA MET A 64 6.62 6.93 9.95
C MET A 64 5.65 7.10 8.76
N ILE A 65 5.67 6.20 7.77
CA ILE A 65 4.72 6.20 6.64
C ILE A 65 3.30 6.12 7.19
N GLY A 66 3.03 5.15 8.06
CA GLY A 66 1.70 4.91 8.58
C GLY A 66 1.17 6.02 9.47
N LEU A 67 2.01 6.65 10.30
CA LEU A 67 1.57 7.82 11.06
C LEU A 67 1.24 9.01 10.13
N SER A 68 1.98 9.19 9.03
CA SER A 68 1.67 10.20 8.00
C SER A 68 0.34 9.90 7.31
N TYR A 69 0.12 8.66 6.85
CA TYR A 69 -1.14 8.23 6.26
C TYR A 69 -2.32 8.37 7.23
N THR A 70 -2.12 8.06 8.50
CA THR A 70 -3.13 8.19 9.55
C THR A 70 -3.61 9.63 9.71
N GLU A 71 -2.68 10.59 9.72
CA GLU A 71 -3.02 12.01 9.75
C GLU A 71 -3.78 12.43 8.49
N MET A 72 -3.30 12.02 7.33
CA MET A 72 -3.90 12.42 6.06
C MET A 72 -5.30 11.84 5.86
N ALA A 73 -5.51 10.57 6.20
CA ALA A 73 -6.79 9.87 6.07
C ALA A 73 -7.84 10.34 7.10
N SER A 74 -7.42 10.69 8.32
CA SER A 74 -8.33 11.28 9.31
C SER A 74 -8.70 12.75 9.01
N THR A 75 -7.83 13.48 8.30
CA THR A 75 -8.07 14.87 7.89
C THR A 75 -8.90 14.96 6.59
N TYR A 76 -8.62 14.07 5.64
CA TYR A 76 -9.21 14.05 4.30
C TYR A 76 -9.76 12.64 3.96
N PRO A 77 -10.88 12.22 4.57
CA PRO A 77 -11.42 10.87 4.39
C PRO A 77 -12.10 10.69 3.02
N VAL A 78 -11.29 10.64 1.95
CA VAL A 78 -11.73 10.49 0.55
C VAL A 78 -11.05 9.32 -0.16
N ALA A 79 -11.79 8.65 -1.06
CA ALA A 79 -11.28 7.57 -1.90
C ALA A 79 -10.38 8.18 -2.96
N GLY A 80 -9.12 7.77 -2.95
CA GLY A 80 -8.03 8.41 -3.68
C GLY A 80 -6.73 8.44 -2.88
N GLY A 81 -6.79 8.37 -1.55
CA GLY A 81 -5.61 8.16 -0.69
C GLY A 81 -4.44 9.08 -1.05
N GLY A 82 -3.26 8.47 -1.22
CA GLY A 82 -2.02 9.19 -1.55
C GLY A 82 -2.09 10.08 -2.80
N GLN A 83 -2.83 9.67 -3.83
CA GLN A 83 -3.05 10.45 -5.05
C GLN A 83 -3.80 11.74 -4.75
N TYR A 84 -4.87 11.67 -3.94
CA TYR A 84 -5.65 12.84 -3.57
C TYR A 84 -4.84 13.78 -2.66
N TYR A 85 -4.05 13.23 -1.73
CA TYR A 85 -3.17 14.01 -0.87
C TYR A 85 -2.14 14.80 -1.68
N ALA A 86 -1.51 14.16 -2.66
CA ALA A 86 -0.60 14.80 -3.60
C ALA A 86 -1.29 15.84 -4.48
N LEU A 87 -2.50 15.55 -4.95
CA LEU A 87 -3.29 16.52 -5.72
C LEU A 87 -3.58 17.78 -4.89
N ARG A 88 -4.07 17.61 -3.66
CA ARG A 88 -4.47 18.72 -2.78
C ARG A 88 -3.26 19.54 -2.31
N GLY A 89 -2.18 18.87 -1.95
CA GLY A 89 -0.95 19.52 -1.48
C GLY A 89 -0.14 20.12 -2.63
N LEU A 90 0.18 19.32 -3.64
CA LEU A 90 1.20 19.64 -4.64
C LEU A 90 0.62 20.09 -6.01
N GLY A 91 -0.64 19.78 -6.29
CA GLY A 91 -1.32 20.14 -7.53
C GLY A 91 -1.45 18.99 -8.53
N ASP A 92 -2.06 19.26 -9.68
CA ASP A 92 -2.46 18.25 -10.68
C ASP A 92 -1.32 17.36 -11.15
N PHE A 93 -0.17 17.95 -11.47
CA PHE A 93 0.99 17.21 -11.99
C PHE A 93 1.47 16.17 -10.97
N TRP A 94 1.72 16.60 -9.73
CA TRP A 94 2.19 15.70 -8.68
C TRP A 94 1.12 14.73 -8.18
N GLY A 95 -0.15 15.15 -8.19
CA GLY A 95 -1.28 14.25 -8.00
C GLY A 95 -1.33 13.15 -9.06
N TYR A 96 -1.07 13.49 -10.32
CA TYR A 96 -0.97 12.49 -11.39
C TYR A 96 0.21 11.54 -11.18
N ILE A 97 1.40 12.06 -10.85
CA ILE A 97 2.59 11.22 -10.59
C ILE A 97 2.35 10.27 -9.42
N ALA A 98 1.81 10.74 -8.31
CA ALA A 98 1.43 9.88 -7.19
C ALA A 98 0.42 8.81 -7.61
N GLY A 99 -0.58 9.17 -8.43
CA GLY A 99 -1.54 8.24 -8.97
C GLY A 99 -0.93 7.16 -9.85
N VAL A 100 -0.05 7.51 -10.80
CA VAL A 100 0.58 6.50 -11.66
C VAL A 100 1.62 5.65 -10.93
N SER A 101 2.30 6.19 -9.92
CA SER A 101 3.16 5.39 -9.04
C SER A 101 2.36 4.34 -8.26
N LEU A 102 1.21 4.73 -7.69
CA LEU A 102 0.31 3.79 -7.03
C LEU A 102 -0.35 2.80 -8.00
N LEU A 103 -0.60 3.19 -9.26
CA LEU A 103 -1.11 2.25 -10.26
C LEU A 103 -0.08 1.18 -10.63
N LEU A 104 1.21 1.53 -10.72
CA LEU A 104 2.29 0.55 -10.88
C LEU A 104 2.33 -0.39 -9.68
N ASP A 105 2.24 0.17 -8.48
CA ASP A 105 2.19 -0.57 -7.22
C ASP A 105 1.08 -1.62 -7.25
N TYR A 106 -0.15 -1.21 -7.59
CA TYR A 106 -1.29 -2.12 -7.68
C TYR A 106 -1.19 -3.18 -8.79
N THR A 107 -0.56 -2.90 -9.94
CA THR A 107 -0.41 -3.95 -10.97
C THR A 107 0.59 -5.00 -10.56
N ILE A 108 1.69 -4.57 -9.92
CA ILE A 108 2.70 -5.47 -9.39
C ILE A 108 2.16 -6.25 -8.19
N ASP A 109 1.40 -5.62 -7.31
CA ASP A 109 0.68 -6.25 -6.20
C ASP A 109 -0.17 -7.44 -6.70
N ILE A 110 -1.00 -7.20 -7.73
CA ILE A 110 -1.81 -8.26 -8.37
C ILE A 110 -0.93 -9.43 -8.82
N ALA A 111 0.22 -9.15 -9.44
CA ALA A 111 1.12 -10.18 -9.95
C ALA A 111 1.89 -10.91 -8.83
N LEU A 112 2.48 -10.16 -7.91
CA LEU A 112 3.34 -10.63 -6.83
C LEU A 112 2.56 -11.52 -5.88
N PHE A 113 1.43 -11.05 -5.37
CA PHE A 113 0.69 -11.77 -4.35
C PHE A 113 -0.16 -12.92 -4.92
N ALA A 114 -0.60 -12.84 -6.18
CA ALA A 114 -1.13 -14.02 -6.86
C ALA A 114 -0.03 -15.09 -7.05
N THR A 115 1.21 -14.68 -7.36
CA THR A 115 2.36 -15.59 -7.45
C THR A 115 2.69 -16.20 -6.10
N ALA A 116 2.71 -15.39 -5.03
CA ALA A 116 2.93 -15.86 -3.66
C ALA A 116 1.84 -16.85 -3.23
N SER A 117 0.57 -16.52 -3.45
CA SER A 117 -0.58 -17.40 -3.15
C SER A 117 -0.46 -18.75 -3.86
N ALA A 118 -0.08 -18.76 -5.14
CA ALA A 118 0.22 -19.99 -5.87
C ALA A 118 1.44 -20.74 -5.31
N GLY A 119 2.49 -20.03 -4.87
CA GLY A 119 3.64 -20.63 -4.19
C GLY A 119 3.27 -21.40 -2.94
N TYR A 120 2.36 -20.86 -2.12
CA TYR A 120 1.82 -21.53 -0.95
C TYR A 120 0.96 -22.76 -1.28
N MET A 121 0.25 -22.76 -2.41
CA MET A 121 -0.44 -23.95 -2.90
C MET A 121 0.54 -25.06 -3.30
N ASN A 122 1.71 -24.69 -3.84
CA ASN A 122 2.76 -25.63 -4.24
C ASN A 122 3.43 -26.35 -3.06
N PHE A 123 3.23 -25.91 -1.82
CA PHE A 123 3.58 -26.68 -0.61
C PHE A 123 3.01 -28.11 -0.65
N PHE A 124 1.84 -28.30 -1.27
CA PHE A 124 1.15 -29.58 -1.34
C PHE A 124 1.62 -30.50 -2.48
N MET A 125 2.42 -30.00 -3.44
CA MET A 125 2.88 -30.81 -4.58
C MET A 125 3.60 -32.11 -4.18
N PRO A 126 4.54 -32.12 -3.21
CA PRO A 126 5.18 -33.35 -2.77
C PRO A 126 4.19 -34.37 -2.19
N TYR A 127 3.13 -33.89 -1.53
CA TYR A 127 2.12 -34.74 -0.88
C TYR A 127 1.07 -35.27 -1.86
N LEU A 128 0.66 -34.47 -2.85
CA LEU A 128 -0.41 -34.81 -3.79
C LEU A 128 0.10 -35.50 -5.05
N LEU A 129 1.26 -35.08 -5.56
CA LEU A 129 1.81 -35.51 -6.84
C LEU A 129 3.15 -36.26 -6.71
N GLY A 130 3.76 -36.27 -5.53
CA GLY A 130 5.06 -36.91 -5.31
C GLY A 130 6.23 -36.21 -5.99
N VAL A 131 6.06 -34.94 -6.41
CA VAL A 131 7.08 -34.14 -7.09
C VAL A 131 7.42 -32.89 -6.31
N SER A 132 8.65 -32.38 -6.45
CA SER A 132 9.02 -31.10 -5.87
C SER A 132 8.33 -29.94 -6.60
N PRO A 133 8.14 -28.77 -5.95
CA PRO A 133 7.60 -27.57 -6.61
C PRO A 133 8.37 -27.17 -7.88
N ASP A 134 9.68 -27.42 -7.90
CA ASP A 134 10.56 -27.09 -9.03
C ASP A 134 10.56 -28.17 -10.14
N TYR A 135 9.82 -29.27 -9.99
CA TYR A 135 9.83 -30.38 -10.96
C TYR A 135 9.45 -29.95 -12.38
N PHE A 136 8.55 -28.98 -12.50
CA PHE A 136 8.09 -28.43 -13.78
C PHE A 136 8.90 -27.22 -14.26
N ALA A 137 10.00 -26.88 -13.58
CA ALA A 137 10.89 -25.83 -14.01
C ALA A 137 11.73 -26.30 -15.20
N ILE A 138 11.60 -25.59 -16.33
CA ILE A 138 12.33 -25.90 -17.56
C ILE A 138 13.24 -24.74 -17.96
N ASP A 139 14.33 -25.08 -18.64
CA ASP A 139 15.13 -24.11 -19.36
C ASP A 139 14.50 -23.88 -20.74
N PHE A 140 14.11 -22.64 -21.04
CA PHE A 140 13.48 -22.25 -22.30
C PHE A 140 14.31 -21.14 -22.98
N TRP A 141 15.06 -21.52 -24.03
CA TRP A 141 15.95 -20.61 -24.76
C TRP A 141 16.98 -19.94 -23.84
N VAL A 142 16.91 -18.61 -23.67
CA VAL A 142 17.77 -17.82 -22.76
C VAL A 142 17.23 -17.77 -21.34
N PHE A 143 15.98 -18.20 -21.13
CA PHE A 143 15.31 -18.19 -19.84
C PHE A 143 15.57 -19.51 -19.12
N LYS A 144 15.93 -19.42 -17.85
CA LYS A 144 16.36 -20.55 -17.02
C LYS A 144 15.36 -20.76 -15.89
N LYS A 145 15.09 -22.02 -15.54
CA LYS A 145 14.18 -22.41 -14.44
C LYS A 145 12.76 -21.82 -14.54
N VAL A 146 12.20 -21.73 -15.74
CA VAL A 146 10.83 -21.26 -15.96
C VAL A 146 9.85 -22.32 -15.46
N ASN A 147 9.13 -22.04 -14.37
CA ASN A 147 8.12 -22.94 -13.83
C ASN A 147 6.75 -22.66 -14.46
N LEU A 148 6.39 -23.45 -15.49
CA LEU A 148 5.15 -23.24 -16.24
C LEU A 148 3.89 -23.51 -15.42
N VAL A 149 3.93 -24.47 -14.50
CA VAL A 149 2.76 -24.81 -13.66
C VAL A 149 2.47 -23.68 -12.69
N TRP A 150 3.50 -23.19 -11.98
CA TRP A 150 3.36 -22.05 -11.08
C TRP A 150 2.89 -20.79 -11.85
N ALA A 151 3.42 -20.55 -13.05
CA ALA A 151 2.95 -19.46 -13.90
C ALA A 151 1.46 -19.61 -14.28
N CYS A 152 1.01 -20.81 -14.65
CA CYS A 152 -0.39 -21.06 -14.99
C CYS A 152 -1.32 -20.86 -13.79
N GLU A 153 -0.93 -21.32 -12.60
CA GLU A 153 -1.67 -21.12 -11.36
C GLU A 153 -1.85 -19.63 -11.06
N THR A 154 -0.76 -18.86 -11.10
CA THR A 154 -0.80 -17.39 -10.95
C THR A 154 -1.78 -16.75 -11.92
N LEU A 155 -1.71 -17.10 -13.21
CA LEU A 155 -2.57 -16.54 -14.24
C LEU A 155 -4.05 -16.90 -14.02
N ILE A 156 -4.34 -18.13 -13.59
CA ILE A 156 -5.70 -18.57 -13.26
C ILE A 156 -6.25 -17.77 -12.09
N LEU A 157 -5.45 -17.53 -11.05
CA LEU A 157 -5.86 -16.70 -9.91
C LEU A 157 -6.17 -15.26 -10.34
N ILE A 158 -5.32 -14.63 -11.16
CA ILE A 158 -5.58 -13.26 -11.63
C ILE A 158 -6.85 -13.21 -12.49
N LEU A 159 -7.06 -14.20 -13.38
CA LEU A 159 -8.29 -14.29 -14.18
C LEU A 159 -9.54 -14.50 -13.32
N PHE A 160 -9.42 -15.29 -12.24
CA PHE A 160 -10.49 -15.47 -11.27
C PHE A 160 -10.81 -14.16 -10.55
N LEU A 161 -9.80 -13.40 -10.10
CA LEU A 161 -9.99 -12.09 -9.47
C LEU A 161 -10.61 -11.06 -10.43
N ILE A 162 -10.23 -11.06 -11.70
CA ILE A 162 -10.86 -10.24 -12.75
C ILE A 162 -12.35 -10.59 -12.83
N TYR A 163 -12.69 -11.89 -12.91
CA TYR A 163 -14.08 -12.34 -12.99
C TYR A 163 -14.90 -11.91 -11.76
N LEU A 164 -14.37 -12.12 -10.54
CA LEU A 164 -15.02 -11.73 -9.29
C LEU A 164 -15.31 -10.22 -9.25
N ASN A 165 -14.30 -9.40 -9.54
CA ASN A 165 -14.41 -7.94 -9.51
C ASN A 165 -15.33 -7.39 -10.61
N ILE A 166 -15.38 -8.01 -11.79
CA ILE A 166 -16.33 -7.64 -12.85
C ILE A 166 -17.76 -7.92 -12.43
N ARG A 167 -18.01 -9.10 -11.86
CA ARG A 167 -19.34 -9.50 -11.35
C ARG A 167 -19.80 -8.62 -10.20
N GLY A 168 -18.88 -7.87 -9.59
CA GLY A 168 -19.16 -7.02 -8.44
C GLY A 168 -19.47 -7.86 -7.21
N VAL A 169 -18.95 -9.10 -7.16
CA VAL A 169 -18.92 -9.88 -5.93
C VAL A 169 -17.93 -9.15 -5.03
N ARG A 170 -18.47 -8.28 -4.19
CA ARG A 170 -17.68 -7.70 -3.11
C ARG A 170 -17.48 -8.82 -2.11
N GLU A 171 -16.23 -9.09 -1.76
CA GLU A 171 -15.94 -9.94 -0.61
C GLU A 171 -16.75 -9.44 0.57
N SER A 172 -17.41 -10.36 1.27
CA SER A 172 -18.10 -9.97 2.50
C SER A 172 -17.04 -9.41 3.44
N SER A 173 -17.22 -8.19 3.95
CA SER A 173 -16.29 -7.65 4.95
C SER A 173 -16.12 -8.62 6.12
N LEU A 174 -17.19 -9.37 6.45
CA LEU A 174 -17.16 -10.46 7.42
C LEU A 174 -16.19 -11.59 7.06
N PHE A 175 -16.10 -11.98 5.79
CA PHE A 175 -15.19 -13.05 5.35
C PHE A 175 -13.73 -12.63 5.53
N ASN A 176 -13.38 -11.41 5.09
CA ASN A 176 -12.04 -10.84 5.29
C ASN A 176 -11.73 -10.67 6.79
N GLU A 177 -12.71 -10.22 7.58
CA GLU A 177 -12.58 -10.11 9.04
C GLU A 177 -12.34 -11.48 9.71
N ILE A 178 -13.02 -12.54 9.27
CA ILE A 178 -12.84 -13.89 9.84
C ILE A 178 -11.47 -14.46 9.46
N ILE A 179 -11.08 -14.40 8.18
CA ILE A 179 -9.78 -14.93 7.75
C ILE A 179 -8.64 -14.15 8.40
N GLY A 180 -8.70 -12.82 8.42
CA GLY A 180 -7.69 -12.00 9.09
C GLY A 180 -7.60 -12.28 10.59
N ALA A 181 -8.71 -12.57 11.26
CA ALA A 181 -8.68 -12.96 12.68
C ALA A 181 -8.02 -14.33 12.90
N ILE A 182 -8.34 -15.32 12.05
CA ILE A 182 -7.68 -16.63 12.06
C ILE A 182 -6.18 -16.45 11.79
N ASP A 183 -5.82 -15.55 10.89
CA ASP A 183 -4.43 -15.27 10.54
C ASP A 183 -3.63 -14.72 11.72
N ILE A 184 -4.12 -13.67 12.39
CA ILE A 184 -3.48 -13.15 13.61
C ILE A 184 -3.23 -14.24 14.64
N ILE A 185 -4.23 -15.11 14.87
CA ILE A 185 -4.12 -16.21 15.85
C ILE A 185 -3.04 -17.19 15.41
N THR A 186 -2.99 -17.51 14.12
CA THR A 186 -2.06 -18.48 13.55
C THR A 186 -0.64 -17.95 13.57
N GLU A 187 -0.41 -16.72 13.11
CA GLU A 187 0.89 -16.06 13.15
C GLU A 187 1.41 -15.95 14.59
N SER A 188 0.57 -15.49 15.51
CA SER A 188 0.90 -15.42 16.94
C SER A 188 1.29 -16.80 17.48
N SER A 189 0.56 -17.85 17.10
CA SER A 189 0.84 -19.22 17.52
C SER A 189 2.17 -19.73 16.96
N ILE A 190 2.45 -19.50 15.67
CA ILE A 190 3.72 -19.89 15.02
C ILE A 190 4.90 -19.18 15.71
N ILE A 191 4.77 -17.88 15.96
CA ILE A 191 5.80 -17.08 16.64
C ILE A 191 6.05 -17.61 18.05
N ILE A 192 4.99 -17.75 18.85
CA ILE A 192 5.10 -18.16 20.27
C ILE A 192 5.66 -19.58 20.37
N LEU A 193 5.07 -20.54 19.63
CA LEU A 193 5.53 -21.93 19.65
C LEU A 193 6.95 -22.06 19.07
N GLY A 194 7.27 -21.26 18.06
CA GLY A 194 8.62 -21.18 17.49
C GLY A 194 9.65 -20.77 18.55
N PHE A 195 9.40 -19.69 19.29
CA PHE A 195 10.29 -19.25 20.37
C PHE A 195 10.38 -20.25 21.53
N LEU A 196 9.27 -20.90 21.90
CA LEU A 196 9.24 -21.81 23.04
C LEU A 196 9.88 -23.18 22.76
N PHE A 197 9.70 -23.72 21.56
CA PHE A 197 10.03 -25.13 21.27
C PHE A 197 11.10 -25.33 20.21
N ALA A 198 11.37 -24.35 19.35
CA ALA A 198 12.22 -24.55 18.17
C ALA A 198 13.44 -23.60 18.12
N TRP A 199 13.35 -22.43 18.75
CA TRP A 199 14.33 -21.36 18.60
C TRP A 199 15.66 -21.66 19.29
N LYS A 200 16.76 -21.55 18.54
CA LYS A 200 18.14 -21.78 19.00
C LYS A 200 18.92 -20.46 18.98
N PRO A 201 19.17 -19.85 20.14
CA PRO A 201 19.92 -18.59 20.21
C PRO A 201 21.31 -18.66 19.57
N GLU A 202 21.96 -19.83 19.66
CA GLU A 202 23.30 -20.05 19.10
C GLU A 202 23.29 -20.00 17.58
N LEU A 203 22.24 -20.55 16.94
CA LEU A 203 22.08 -20.49 15.49
C LEU A 203 21.86 -19.05 15.04
N PHE A 204 20.95 -18.33 15.67
CA PHE A 204 20.71 -16.92 15.37
C PHE A 204 22.00 -16.09 15.50
N ALA A 205 22.72 -16.24 16.61
CA ALA A 205 23.97 -15.53 16.86
C ALA A 205 25.08 -15.92 15.87
N PHE A 206 25.17 -17.19 15.47
CA PHE A 206 26.12 -17.65 14.46
C PHE A 206 25.85 -16.99 13.11
N GLN A 207 24.60 -17.01 12.64
CA GLN A 207 24.23 -16.39 11.37
C GLN A 207 24.49 -14.89 11.37
N TRP A 208 24.15 -14.21 12.47
CA TRP A 208 24.42 -12.78 12.63
C TRP A 208 25.92 -12.44 12.59
N LYS A 209 26.78 -13.27 13.22
CA LYS A 209 28.22 -12.97 13.34
C LYS A 209 29.04 -13.41 12.14
N THR A 210 28.68 -14.54 11.53
CA THR A 210 29.52 -15.21 10.52
C THR A 210 28.93 -15.17 9.12
N GLN A 211 27.63 -14.92 9.00
CA GLN A 211 26.89 -14.90 7.74
C GLN A 211 26.11 -13.57 7.58
N PHE A 212 26.68 -12.48 8.11
CA PHE A 212 26.14 -11.15 7.90
C PHE A 212 26.32 -10.76 6.42
N PRO A 213 25.31 -10.14 5.78
CA PRO A 213 25.40 -9.76 4.38
C PRO A 213 26.46 -8.68 4.16
N SER A 214 27.02 -8.64 2.94
CA SER A 214 27.77 -7.47 2.49
C SER A 214 26.89 -6.21 2.48
N LEU A 215 27.49 -5.02 2.43
CA LEU A 215 26.71 -3.78 2.41
C LEU A 215 25.71 -3.75 1.24
N LYS A 216 26.09 -4.24 0.06
CA LYS A 216 25.21 -4.27 -1.11
C LYS A 216 24.01 -5.21 -0.91
N GLU A 217 24.25 -6.40 -0.37
CA GLU A 217 23.19 -7.38 -0.05
C GLU A 217 22.27 -6.87 1.06
N PHE A 218 22.85 -6.21 2.08
CA PHE A 218 22.07 -5.59 3.15
C PHE A 218 21.16 -4.48 2.60
N MET A 219 21.70 -3.56 1.80
CA MET A 219 20.92 -2.49 1.17
C MET A 219 19.82 -3.05 0.25
N TYR A 220 20.12 -4.14 -0.48
CA TYR A 220 19.14 -4.84 -1.30
C TYR A 220 18.00 -5.39 -0.43
N GLY A 221 18.33 -6.19 0.58
CA GLY A 221 17.34 -6.78 1.48
C GLY A 221 16.58 -5.78 2.36
N SER A 222 17.20 -4.67 2.79
CA SER A 222 16.51 -3.60 3.56
C SER A 222 15.47 -2.89 2.72
N SER A 223 15.78 -2.59 1.46
CA SER A 223 14.80 -2.02 0.55
C SER A 223 13.70 -3.02 0.17
N LEU A 224 14.02 -4.32 0.03
CA LEU A 224 13.05 -5.37 -0.22
C LEU A 224 12.13 -5.63 0.98
N ALA A 225 12.60 -5.37 2.21
CA ALA A 225 11.78 -5.50 3.41
C ALA A 225 10.61 -4.50 3.48
N ILE A 226 10.61 -3.44 2.66
CA ILE A 226 9.44 -2.56 2.55
C ILE A 226 8.20 -3.33 2.07
N ILE A 227 8.37 -4.43 1.33
CA ILE A 227 7.26 -5.25 0.82
C ILE A 227 6.34 -5.71 1.95
N SER A 228 6.87 -6.06 3.13
CA SER A 228 6.06 -6.47 4.29
C SER A 228 5.19 -5.38 4.93
N PHE A 229 5.26 -4.17 4.38
CA PHE A 229 4.79 -2.96 5.00
C PHE A 229 4.01 -2.07 4.03
N VAL A 230 3.76 -2.55 2.80
CA VAL A 230 2.92 -1.85 1.82
C VAL A 230 1.44 -2.18 2.09
N GLY A 231 0.49 -1.37 1.62
CA GLY A 231 -0.94 -1.63 1.80
C GLY A 231 -1.65 -0.74 2.83
N LEU A 232 -0.94 0.11 3.59
CA LEU A 232 -1.62 1.06 4.51
C LEU A 232 -2.57 2.04 3.81
N GLU A 233 -2.33 2.29 2.52
CA GLU A 233 -3.23 3.06 1.68
C GLU A 233 -4.62 2.43 1.54
N SER A 234 -4.82 1.12 1.76
CA SER A 234 -6.15 0.51 1.76
C SER A 234 -7.06 1.08 2.85
N ILE A 235 -6.52 1.41 4.03
CA ILE A 235 -7.26 2.14 5.07
C ILE A 235 -7.67 3.52 4.56
N SER A 236 -6.77 4.22 3.86
CA SER A 236 -7.09 5.53 3.29
C SER A 236 -8.14 5.46 2.19
N GLN A 237 -8.19 4.36 1.43
CA GLN A 237 -9.23 4.10 0.42
C GLN A 237 -10.57 3.76 1.09
N ALA A 238 -10.55 2.98 2.16
CA ALA A 238 -11.73 2.64 2.95
C ALA A 238 -12.25 3.82 3.78
N ALA A 239 -11.49 4.92 3.92
CA ALA A 239 -11.87 6.07 4.74
C ALA A 239 -13.24 6.70 4.38
N GLN A 240 -13.68 6.59 3.12
CA GLN A 240 -15.03 7.02 2.71
C GLN A 240 -16.13 6.08 3.18
N GLU A 241 -15.81 4.81 3.38
CA GLU A 241 -16.73 3.75 3.82
C GLU A 241 -16.68 3.57 5.35
N THR A 242 -15.71 4.18 6.03
CA THR A 242 -15.55 4.16 7.49
C THR A 242 -16.51 5.10 8.20
N LYS A 243 -17.16 4.58 9.24
CA LYS A 243 -17.96 5.37 10.19
C LYS A 243 -17.04 6.27 11.02
N ARG A 244 -17.40 7.55 11.22
CA ARG A 244 -16.60 8.49 12.04
C ARG A 244 -15.09 8.40 11.77
N PRO A 245 -14.65 8.59 10.51
CA PRO A 245 -13.28 8.34 10.09
C PRO A 245 -12.25 9.16 10.87
N ALA A 246 -12.63 10.32 11.41
CA ALA A 246 -11.76 11.16 12.25
C ALA A 246 -11.25 10.44 13.51
N THR A 247 -12.00 9.47 14.02
CA THR A 247 -11.68 8.75 15.26
C THR A 247 -11.33 7.29 15.04
N ILE A 248 -11.99 6.61 14.10
CA ILE A 248 -11.75 5.19 13.83
C ILE A 248 -10.40 4.99 13.12
N ILE A 249 -10.10 5.77 12.09
CA ILE A 249 -8.88 5.60 11.30
C ILE A 249 -7.63 5.76 12.18
N PRO A 250 -7.50 6.78 13.05
CA PRO A 250 -6.34 6.89 13.93
C PRO A 250 -6.13 5.70 14.85
N ARG A 251 -7.19 5.22 15.50
CA ARG A 251 -7.09 4.11 16.45
C ARG A 251 -6.68 2.82 15.74
N THR A 252 -7.34 2.52 14.64
CA THR A 252 -7.13 1.26 13.90
C THR A 252 -5.80 1.24 13.15
N SER A 253 -5.44 2.33 12.47
CA SER A 253 -4.17 2.43 11.74
C SER A 253 -2.97 2.32 12.68
N ILE A 254 -2.98 3.02 13.83
CA ILE A 254 -1.85 2.97 14.78
C ILE A 254 -1.69 1.57 15.37
N THR A 255 -2.79 0.93 15.79
CA THR A 255 -2.73 -0.45 16.29
C THR A 255 -2.19 -1.38 15.20
N LEU A 256 -2.68 -1.27 13.97
CA LEU A 256 -2.21 -2.10 12.85
C LEU A 256 -0.71 -1.93 12.60
N ILE A 257 -0.23 -0.68 12.53
CA ILE A 257 1.18 -0.36 12.28
C ILE A 257 2.08 -1.10 13.28
N PHE A 258 1.75 -1.03 14.57
CA PHE A 258 2.55 -1.70 15.59
C PHE A 258 2.39 -3.23 15.58
N THR A 259 1.19 -3.75 15.31
CA THR A 259 0.99 -5.21 15.17
C THR A 259 1.87 -5.78 14.06
N VAL A 260 1.78 -5.22 12.85
CA VAL A 260 2.55 -5.68 11.68
C VAL A 260 4.05 -5.52 11.92
N PHE A 261 4.48 -4.39 12.49
CA PHE A 261 5.89 -4.18 12.83
C PHE A 261 6.42 -5.25 13.80
N ILE A 262 5.66 -5.55 14.87
CA ILE A 262 6.04 -6.57 15.84
C ILE A 262 6.09 -7.96 15.20
N PHE A 263 5.10 -8.30 14.37
CA PHE A 263 5.04 -9.59 13.69
C PHE A 263 6.20 -9.76 12.71
N ALA A 264 6.50 -8.77 11.87
CA ALA A 264 7.63 -8.82 10.96
C ALA A 264 8.97 -9.04 11.71
N MET A 265 9.20 -8.29 12.80
CA MET A 265 10.39 -8.44 13.64
C MET A 265 10.46 -9.80 14.33
N ALA A 266 9.31 -10.31 14.79
CA ALA A 266 9.22 -11.60 15.45
C ALA A 266 9.46 -12.75 14.46
N PHE A 267 8.85 -12.70 13.27
CA PHE A 267 9.03 -13.70 12.22
C PHE A 267 10.47 -13.78 11.72
N SER A 268 11.11 -12.63 11.45
CA SER A 268 12.50 -12.63 10.99
C SER A 268 13.44 -13.20 12.06
N THR A 269 13.21 -12.87 13.33
CA THR A 269 14.06 -13.28 14.45
C THR A 269 13.83 -14.73 14.84
N VAL A 270 12.58 -15.18 14.89
CA VAL A 270 12.24 -16.57 15.17
C VAL A 270 12.70 -17.45 14.01
N GLY A 271 12.52 -16.99 12.77
CA GLY A 271 12.94 -17.67 11.55
C GLY A 271 14.42 -18.00 11.54
N LEU A 272 15.27 -17.00 11.73
CA LEU A 272 16.74 -17.15 11.77
C LEU A 272 17.26 -17.93 12.99
N GLY A 273 16.43 -18.17 14.01
CA GLY A 273 16.82 -19.06 15.12
C GLY A 273 16.31 -20.49 14.97
N ILE A 274 15.39 -20.76 14.05
CA ILE A 274 14.88 -22.12 13.78
C ILE A 274 15.59 -22.74 12.59
N LEU A 275 15.81 -21.97 11.52
CA LEU A 275 16.38 -22.44 10.25
C LEU A 275 17.60 -21.61 9.83
N PRO A 276 18.58 -22.23 9.14
CA PRO A 276 19.57 -21.50 8.36
C PRO A 276 18.89 -20.65 7.26
N TRP A 277 19.41 -19.46 6.98
CA TRP A 277 18.83 -18.53 6.01
C TRP A 277 18.71 -19.12 4.61
N GLN A 278 19.58 -20.06 4.24
CA GLN A 278 19.59 -20.75 2.96
C GLN A 278 18.41 -21.70 2.76
N GLU A 279 17.76 -22.13 3.85
CA GLU A 279 16.63 -23.06 3.80
C GLU A 279 15.28 -22.37 3.61
N PHE A 280 15.24 -21.03 3.60
CA PHE A 280 14.00 -20.27 3.40
C PHE A 280 13.62 -20.25 1.92
N PRO A 281 12.49 -20.87 1.53
CA PRO A 281 11.97 -20.78 0.19
C PRO A 281 11.34 -19.41 -0.05
N GLN A 282 11.28 -18.99 -1.32
CA GLN A 282 10.58 -17.77 -1.71
C GLN A 282 9.06 -17.98 -1.85
N GLY A 283 8.62 -19.22 -2.09
CA GLY A 283 7.21 -19.54 -2.37
C GLY A 283 6.34 -19.70 -1.14
N ASP A 284 6.86 -20.30 -0.06
CA ASP A 284 6.10 -20.71 1.13
C ASP A 284 6.89 -20.57 2.47
N PRO A 285 7.61 -19.46 2.71
CA PRO A 285 8.56 -19.34 3.83
C PRO A 285 7.92 -19.52 5.22
N VAL A 286 6.71 -18.99 5.44
CA VAL A 286 6.02 -19.13 6.73
C VAL A 286 5.55 -20.57 6.95
N ALA A 287 5.11 -21.26 5.89
CA ALA A 287 4.71 -22.67 5.99
C ALA A 287 5.92 -23.57 6.29
N LYS A 288 7.06 -23.32 5.63
CA LYS A 288 8.33 -23.99 5.92
C LYS A 288 8.77 -23.78 7.37
N LEU A 289 8.68 -22.53 7.86
CA LEU A 289 9.01 -22.18 9.24
C LEU A 289 8.08 -22.90 10.24
N ALA A 290 6.77 -22.87 10.00
CA ALA A 290 5.79 -23.54 10.84
C ALA A 290 6.02 -25.06 10.86
N HIS A 291 6.37 -25.66 9.72
CA HIS A 291 6.69 -27.09 9.62
C HIS A 291 7.94 -27.50 10.42
N ALA A 292 8.88 -26.58 10.64
CA ALA A 292 10.10 -26.82 11.39
C ALA A 292 9.91 -26.82 12.92
N ILE A 293 8.72 -26.45 13.42
CA ILE A 293 8.43 -26.42 14.86
C ILE A 293 8.27 -27.87 15.37
N PRO A 294 9.05 -28.32 16.37
CA PRO A 294 8.93 -29.66 16.93
C PRO A 294 7.52 -29.94 17.45
N ILE A 295 7.06 -31.19 17.31
CA ILE A 295 5.76 -31.71 17.76
C ILE A 295 4.56 -31.15 16.96
N PHE A 296 4.54 -29.85 16.66
CA PHE A 296 3.41 -29.19 16.00
C PHE A 296 3.57 -29.07 14.47
N GLY A 297 4.78 -29.15 13.94
CA GLY A 297 5.09 -28.83 12.54
C GLY A 297 4.36 -29.65 11.48
N VAL A 298 4.01 -30.91 11.78
CA VAL A 298 3.23 -31.77 10.88
C VAL A 298 1.84 -31.20 10.61
N MET A 299 1.24 -30.52 11.59
CA MET A 299 -0.06 -29.85 11.43
C MET A 299 0.11 -28.37 11.07
N ALA A 300 1.06 -27.69 11.72
CA ALA A 300 1.27 -26.25 11.55
C ALA A 300 1.73 -25.87 10.14
N GLY A 301 2.59 -26.68 9.50
CA GLY A 301 3.05 -26.44 8.13
C GLY A 301 1.90 -26.42 7.11
N PRO A 302 1.13 -27.51 6.94
CA PRO A 302 -0.04 -27.54 6.04
C PRO A 302 -1.09 -26.48 6.37
N PHE A 303 -1.33 -26.20 7.65
CA PHE A 303 -2.30 -25.19 8.05
C PHE A 303 -1.84 -23.78 7.65
N ALA A 304 -0.57 -23.44 7.91
CA ALA A 304 0.04 -22.19 7.45
C ALA A 304 0.10 -22.11 5.92
N ALA A 305 0.24 -23.25 5.22
CA ALA A 305 0.19 -23.30 3.76
C ALA A 305 -1.17 -22.90 3.19
N ILE A 306 -2.26 -23.50 3.71
CA ILE A 306 -3.64 -23.18 3.32
C ILE A 306 -3.99 -21.73 3.66
N LEU A 307 -3.64 -21.32 4.88
CA LEU A 307 -3.91 -19.98 5.35
C LEU A 307 -3.14 -18.94 4.52
N GLY A 308 -1.85 -19.16 4.28
CA GLY A 308 -1.00 -18.33 3.42
C GLY A 308 -1.57 -18.22 2.01
N ALA A 309 -1.96 -19.34 1.38
CA ALA A 309 -2.59 -19.32 0.05
C ALA A 309 -3.88 -18.47 0.03
N THR A 310 -4.66 -18.50 1.11
CA THR A 310 -5.95 -17.80 1.20
C THR A 310 -5.77 -16.32 1.55
N ILE A 311 -4.97 -15.98 2.56
CA ILE A 311 -4.76 -14.58 3.00
C ILE A 311 -4.00 -13.79 1.94
N LEU A 312 -2.99 -14.39 1.29
CA LEU A 312 -2.28 -13.77 0.17
C LEU A 312 -3.17 -13.53 -1.05
N LEU A 313 -4.35 -14.16 -1.16
CA LEU A 313 -5.30 -13.88 -2.23
C LEU A 313 -6.13 -12.61 -1.96
N ILE A 314 -6.18 -12.14 -0.71
CA ILE A 314 -6.88 -10.91 -0.33
C ILE A 314 -6.12 -9.68 -0.86
N SER A 315 -4.80 -9.65 -0.69
CA SER A 315 -3.92 -8.56 -1.16
C SER A 315 -4.09 -8.24 -2.66
N PRO A 316 -3.93 -9.18 -3.62
CA PRO A 316 -4.07 -8.90 -5.06
C PRO A 316 -5.52 -8.54 -5.43
N ASN A 317 -6.51 -9.02 -4.66
CA ASN A 317 -7.88 -8.55 -4.80
C ASN A 317 -8.03 -7.07 -4.37
N THR A 318 -7.38 -6.68 -3.27
CA THR A 318 -7.23 -5.27 -2.88
C THR A 318 -6.52 -4.46 -3.96
N GLY A 319 -5.48 -4.99 -4.60
CA GLY A 319 -4.83 -4.38 -5.77
C GLY A 319 -5.78 -4.12 -6.93
N VAL A 320 -6.59 -5.12 -7.33
CA VAL A 320 -7.62 -4.93 -8.38
C VAL A 320 -8.61 -3.84 -7.99
N MET A 321 -9.10 -3.87 -6.74
CA MET A 321 -10.02 -2.85 -6.24
C MET A 321 -9.36 -1.45 -6.17
N GLY A 322 -8.12 -1.38 -5.70
CA GLY A 322 -7.31 -0.17 -5.53
C GLY A 322 -7.06 0.51 -6.87
N ALA A 323 -6.54 -0.24 -7.86
CA ALA A 323 -6.37 0.24 -9.23
C ALA A 323 -7.68 0.74 -9.83
N SER A 324 -8.78 0.02 -9.58
CA SER A 324 -10.10 0.39 -10.08
C SER A 324 -10.61 1.73 -9.54
N ARG A 325 -10.52 1.92 -8.22
CA ARG A 325 -10.99 3.12 -7.49
C ARG A 325 -10.09 4.32 -7.77
N LEU A 326 -8.78 4.11 -7.77
CA LEU A 326 -7.79 5.15 -8.03
C LEU A 326 -7.95 5.71 -9.45
N THR A 327 -8.01 4.85 -10.47
CA THR A 327 -8.19 5.28 -11.86
C THR A 327 -9.53 5.99 -12.04
N TYR A 328 -10.61 5.48 -11.43
CA TYR A 328 -11.91 6.15 -11.47
C TYR A 328 -11.82 7.56 -10.87
N SER A 329 -11.17 7.72 -9.71
CA SER A 329 -10.93 9.02 -9.08
C SER A 329 -10.11 9.96 -9.96
N MET A 330 -9.00 9.48 -10.53
CA MET A 330 -8.16 10.25 -11.45
C MET A 330 -8.93 10.69 -12.71
N SER A 331 -9.82 9.85 -13.24
CA SER A 331 -10.69 10.18 -14.38
C SER A 331 -11.67 11.30 -14.02
N GLN A 332 -12.33 11.19 -12.87
CA GLN A 332 -13.24 12.21 -12.35
C GLN A 332 -12.54 13.57 -12.10
N LEU A 333 -11.26 13.52 -11.74
CA LEU A 333 -10.42 14.70 -11.48
C LEU A 333 -9.78 15.30 -12.74
N ASN A 334 -10.11 14.79 -13.93
CA ASN A 334 -9.53 15.16 -15.23
C ASN A 334 -8.00 15.03 -15.28
N LEU A 335 -7.46 14.02 -14.59
CA LEU A 335 -6.04 13.67 -14.69
C LEU A 335 -5.77 12.68 -15.82
N ILE A 336 -6.77 11.86 -16.17
CA ILE A 336 -6.72 10.87 -17.25
C ILE A 336 -8.01 10.88 -18.09
N THR A 337 -8.04 10.05 -19.14
CA THR A 337 -9.18 9.92 -20.04
C THR A 337 -10.49 9.54 -19.33
N PRO A 338 -11.61 10.20 -19.67
CA PRO A 338 -12.97 9.80 -19.26
C PRO A 338 -13.38 8.39 -19.72
N TRP A 339 -12.56 7.68 -20.49
CA TRP A 339 -12.86 6.30 -20.86
C TRP A 339 -12.92 5.37 -19.65
N PHE A 340 -12.18 5.69 -18.58
CA PHE A 340 -12.09 4.91 -17.34
C PHE A 340 -13.19 5.23 -16.31
N ASP A 341 -13.96 6.31 -16.45
CA ASP A 341 -15.07 6.60 -15.54
C ASP A 341 -16.37 5.82 -15.86
N ARG A 342 -16.39 5.05 -16.96
CA ARG A 342 -17.58 4.28 -17.34
C ARG A 342 -17.70 2.99 -16.54
N VAL A 343 -18.86 2.80 -15.92
CA VAL A 343 -19.23 1.59 -15.18
C VAL A 343 -20.17 0.69 -15.98
N HIS A 344 -20.12 -0.61 -15.73
CA HIS A 344 -20.98 -1.60 -16.38
C HIS A 344 -22.46 -1.40 -16.00
N PRO A 345 -23.42 -1.39 -16.95
CA PRO A 345 -24.81 -1.04 -16.66
C PRO A 345 -25.49 -2.03 -15.69
N LYS A 346 -25.16 -3.33 -15.77
CA LYS A 346 -25.75 -4.37 -14.91
C LYS A 346 -25.07 -4.51 -13.55
N TYR A 347 -23.73 -4.43 -13.53
CA TYR A 347 -22.93 -4.76 -12.34
C TYR A 347 -22.45 -3.51 -11.58
N ARG A 348 -22.54 -2.33 -12.21
CA ARG A 348 -22.06 -1.04 -11.66
C ARG A 348 -20.58 -1.05 -11.28
N THR A 349 -19.78 -1.88 -11.95
CA THR A 349 -18.33 -2.04 -11.75
C THR A 349 -17.55 -1.39 -12.89
N PRO A 350 -16.36 -0.80 -12.62
CA PRO A 350 -15.50 -0.18 -13.65
C PRO A 350 -14.73 -1.25 -14.45
N VAL A 351 -15.43 -2.06 -15.24
CA VAL A 351 -14.87 -3.23 -15.96
C VAL A 351 -13.65 -2.89 -16.81
N ARG A 352 -13.64 -1.72 -17.46
CA ARG A 352 -12.52 -1.28 -18.31
C ARG A 352 -11.22 -1.13 -17.51
N THR A 353 -11.33 -0.56 -16.32
CA THR A 353 -10.19 -0.35 -15.45
C THR A 353 -9.68 -1.68 -14.90
N ILE A 354 -10.60 -2.52 -14.41
CA ILE A 354 -10.28 -3.86 -13.88
C ILE A 354 -9.52 -4.65 -14.95
N VAL A 355 -10.09 -4.78 -16.15
CA VAL A 355 -9.46 -5.55 -17.24
C VAL A 355 -8.13 -4.94 -17.65
N PHE A 356 -8.04 -3.62 -17.85
CA PHE A 356 -6.81 -2.99 -18.33
C PHE A 356 -5.63 -3.18 -17.37
N PHE A 357 -5.80 -2.87 -16.08
CA PHE A 357 -4.70 -2.96 -15.12
C PHE A 357 -4.41 -4.40 -14.70
N SER A 358 -5.40 -5.28 -14.59
CA SER A 358 -5.12 -6.70 -14.33
C SER A 358 -4.44 -7.40 -15.52
N LEU A 359 -4.68 -6.96 -16.76
CA LEU A 359 -3.91 -7.44 -17.92
C LEU A 359 -2.45 -6.97 -17.88
N ILE A 360 -2.19 -5.77 -17.34
CA ILE A 360 -0.81 -5.33 -17.07
C ILE A 360 -0.18 -6.24 -16.00
N GLY A 361 -0.89 -6.54 -14.91
CA GLY A 361 -0.42 -7.50 -13.90
C GLY A 361 -0.15 -8.90 -14.46
N ILE A 362 -0.99 -9.40 -15.38
CA ILE A 362 -0.75 -10.65 -16.12
C ILE A 362 0.55 -10.55 -16.94
N LEU A 363 0.76 -9.45 -17.64
CA LEU A 363 2.00 -9.23 -18.42
C LEU A 363 3.22 -9.19 -17.49
N GLU A 364 3.13 -8.49 -16.37
CA GLU A 364 4.20 -8.41 -15.35
C GLU A 364 4.52 -9.79 -14.78
N ALA A 365 3.50 -10.59 -14.43
CA ALA A 365 3.68 -11.97 -13.98
C ALA A 365 4.39 -12.83 -15.04
N ILE A 366 3.93 -12.78 -16.30
CA ILE A 366 4.56 -13.52 -17.40
C ILE A 366 6.03 -13.12 -17.56
N LEU A 367 6.32 -11.82 -17.58
CA LEU A 367 7.68 -11.32 -17.71
C LEU A 367 8.56 -11.73 -16.52
N ALA A 368 8.00 -11.76 -15.30
CA ALA A 368 8.71 -12.20 -14.11
C ALA A 368 9.03 -13.70 -14.14
N PHE A 369 8.14 -14.57 -14.64
CA PHE A 369 8.45 -16.00 -14.82
C PHE A 369 9.51 -16.28 -15.90
N LEU A 370 9.84 -15.29 -16.73
CA LEU A 370 10.96 -15.37 -17.67
C LEU A 370 12.30 -14.95 -17.04
N THR A 371 12.34 -14.54 -15.77
CA THR A 371 13.59 -14.23 -15.06
C THR A 371 14.02 -15.39 -14.14
N PRO A 372 15.24 -15.37 -13.57
CA PRO A 372 15.70 -16.43 -12.66
C PRO A 372 14.84 -16.60 -11.40
N SER A 373 14.17 -15.54 -10.94
CA SER A 373 13.20 -15.60 -9.86
C SER A 373 12.08 -14.58 -10.10
N ALA A 374 10.87 -15.10 -10.28
CA ALA A 374 9.68 -14.30 -10.47
C ALA A 374 9.34 -13.46 -9.23
N MET A 375 9.39 -14.07 -8.03
CA MET A 375 9.09 -13.40 -6.76
C MET A 375 10.06 -12.24 -6.49
N ASP A 376 11.36 -12.46 -6.70
CA ASP A 376 12.39 -11.42 -6.55
C ASP A 376 12.18 -10.28 -7.56
N THR A 377 11.90 -10.62 -8.82
CA THR A 377 11.65 -9.63 -9.88
C THR A 377 10.44 -8.75 -9.59
N LEU A 378 9.33 -9.34 -9.18
CA LEU A 378 8.11 -8.63 -8.85
C LEU A 378 8.30 -7.79 -7.59
N GLY A 379 8.91 -8.37 -6.54
CA GLY A 379 9.23 -7.64 -5.31
C GLY A 379 10.10 -6.41 -5.56
N ASN A 380 11.08 -6.53 -6.47
CA ASN A 380 11.96 -5.42 -6.83
C ASN A 380 11.21 -4.24 -7.44
N MET A 381 10.22 -4.52 -8.28
CA MET A 381 9.39 -3.48 -8.89
C MET A 381 8.41 -2.90 -7.87
N TYR A 382 7.88 -3.73 -6.97
CA TYR A 382 6.93 -3.33 -5.93
C TYR A 382 7.53 -2.28 -5.00
N ALA A 383 8.76 -2.53 -4.51
CA ALA A 383 9.48 -1.59 -3.65
C ALA A 383 9.64 -0.19 -4.29
N PHE A 384 9.84 -0.11 -5.60
CA PHE A 384 9.93 1.18 -6.32
C PHE A 384 8.59 1.93 -6.35
N GLY A 385 7.50 1.22 -6.67
CA GLY A 385 6.15 1.78 -6.78
C GLY A 385 5.68 2.40 -5.46
N ALA A 386 5.68 1.58 -4.41
CA ALA A 386 5.32 1.98 -3.06
C ALA A 386 6.16 3.16 -2.55
N ALA A 387 7.50 3.07 -2.59
CA ALA A 387 8.39 4.12 -2.08
C ALA A 387 8.18 5.46 -2.81
N SER A 388 7.95 5.44 -4.13
CA SER A 388 7.67 6.66 -4.91
C SER A 388 6.36 7.34 -4.48
N GLY A 389 5.30 6.55 -4.25
CA GLY A 389 4.03 7.05 -3.74
C GLY A 389 4.15 7.64 -2.34
N TYR A 390 4.81 6.91 -1.43
CA TYR A 390 5.01 7.32 -0.04
C TYR A 390 5.83 8.61 0.09
N LEU A 391 6.86 8.78 -0.74
CA LEU A 391 7.63 10.00 -0.79
C LEU A 391 6.75 11.22 -1.10
N LEU A 392 5.87 11.11 -2.11
CA LEU A 392 4.96 12.19 -2.48
C LEU A 392 3.93 12.47 -1.39
N VAL A 393 3.46 11.45 -0.66
CA VAL A 393 2.56 11.64 0.48
C VAL A 393 3.25 12.42 1.60
N PHE A 394 4.49 12.10 1.96
CA PHE A 394 5.24 12.88 2.94
C PHE A 394 5.42 14.35 2.53
N ILE A 395 5.87 14.59 1.30
CA ILE A 395 6.04 15.95 0.76
C ILE A 395 4.70 16.71 0.82
N SER A 396 3.61 16.03 0.48
CA SER A 396 2.26 16.61 0.48
C SER A 396 1.75 16.91 1.87
N MET A 397 1.95 15.99 2.83
CA MET A 397 1.56 16.17 4.22
C MET A 397 2.28 17.37 4.83
N ILE A 398 3.61 17.45 4.66
CA ILE A 398 4.42 18.59 5.10
C ILE A 398 3.92 19.88 4.45
N LYS A 399 3.71 19.90 3.13
CA LYS A 399 3.21 21.09 2.43
C LYS A 399 1.83 21.53 2.94
N LEU A 400 0.93 20.59 3.18
CA LEU A 400 -0.43 20.85 3.65
C LEU A 400 -0.48 21.42 5.07
N ARG A 401 0.54 21.18 5.91
CA ARG A 401 0.67 21.91 7.19
C ARG A 401 0.80 23.41 7.00
N PHE A 402 1.40 23.86 5.89
CA PHE A 402 1.57 25.29 5.58
C PHE A 402 0.46 25.85 4.68
N SER A 403 0.04 25.09 3.66
CA SER A 403 -0.93 25.57 2.66
C SER A 403 -2.38 25.41 3.10
N ASP A 404 -2.69 24.41 3.93
CA ASP A 404 -4.03 24.15 4.48
C ASP A 404 -3.99 23.98 6.01
N PRO A 405 -3.63 25.06 6.75
CA PRO A 405 -3.48 25.00 8.20
C PRO A 405 -4.82 25.04 8.96
N TYR A 406 -5.92 25.38 8.28
CA TYR A 406 -7.24 25.56 8.90
C TYR A 406 -8.05 24.28 8.94
N SER A 407 -7.76 23.32 8.04
CA SER A 407 -8.44 22.04 8.05
C SER A 407 -8.21 21.33 9.39
N PRO A 408 -9.28 20.88 10.07
CA PRO A 408 -9.17 20.23 11.36
C PRO A 408 -8.42 18.90 11.20
N ARG A 409 -7.48 18.65 12.10
CA ARG A 409 -6.62 17.45 12.11
C ARG A 409 -6.88 16.67 13.40
N PRO A 410 -7.83 15.72 13.39
CA PRO A 410 -8.19 14.93 14.58
C PRO A 410 -7.01 14.14 15.13
N TYR A 411 -6.18 13.64 14.23
CA TYR A 411 -4.88 13.07 14.54
C TYR A 411 -3.78 13.90 13.88
N LYS A 412 -2.67 14.06 14.59
CA LYS A 412 -1.44 14.69 14.11
C LYS A 412 -0.30 13.75 14.40
N MET A 413 0.57 13.54 13.42
CA MET A 413 1.81 12.78 13.62
C MET A 413 2.58 13.34 14.83
N PRO A 414 3.14 12.51 15.72
CA PRO A 414 3.83 12.97 16.93
C PRO A 414 5.13 13.72 16.62
N ILE A 415 5.67 14.40 17.64
CA ILE A 415 6.91 15.19 17.57
C ILE A 415 6.79 16.36 16.58
N ASN A 416 6.01 17.37 16.97
CA ASN A 416 5.84 18.60 16.20
C ASN A 416 6.63 19.76 16.81
N ILE A 417 7.35 20.51 15.96
CA ILE A 417 7.99 21.78 16.34
C ILE A 417 7.10 22.93 15.89
N LYS A 418 6.82 23.86 16.80
CA LYS A 418 6.07 25.09 16.49
C LYS A 418 6.99 26.06 15.75
N TRP A 419 6.68 26.36 14.49
CA TRP A 419 7.42 27.29 13.65
C TRP A 419 6.55 28.49 13.29
N ASN A 420 7.07 29.72 13.43
CA ASN A 420 6.36 30.92 12.99
C ASN A 420 6.62 31.19 11.49
N HIS A 421 5.65 30.89 10.64
CA HIS A 421 5.72 31.17 9.20
C HIS A 421 4.72 32.28 8.84
N LYS A 422 5.23 33.45 8.41
CA LYS A 422 4.42 34.61 7.98
C LYS A 422 3.39 35.07 9.03
N GLY A 423 3.78 35.03 10.31
CA GLY A 423 2.94 35.44 11.44
C GLY A 423 1.90 34.40 11.86
N LYS A 424 2.08 33.13 11.44
CA LYS A 424 1.25 31.99 11.86
C LYS A 424 2.12 30.92 12.49
N ILE A 425 1.68 30.39 13.62
CA ILE A 425 2.36 29.24 14.25
C ILE A 425 1.88 27.98 13.52
N VAL A 426 2.79 27.33 12.81
CA VAL A 426 2.58 26.05 12.12
C VAL A 426 3.29 24.96 12.90
N GLU A 427 2.62 23.85 13.12
CA GLU A 427 3.20 22.65 13.73
C GLU A 427 3.84 21.79 12.64
N VAL A 428 5.17 21.78 12.65
CA VAL A 428 6.01 21.08 11.66
C VAL A 428 6.35 19.68 12.19
N PRO A 429 5.98 18.60 11.48
CA PRO A 429 6.16 17.23 11.96
C PRO A 429 7.60 16.75 11.70
N VAL A 430 8.41 16.63 12.76
CA VAL A 430 9.84 16.22 12.66
C VAL A 430 9.94 14.80 12.11
N LEU A 431 9.11 13.88 12.62
CA LEU A 431 9.05 12.52 12.10
C LEU A 431 8.60 12.46 10.63
N GLY A 432 7.83 13.44 10.16
CA GLY A 432 7.46 13.55 8.76
C GLY A 432 8.66 13.81 7.85
N PHE A 433 9.60 14.65 8.30
CA PHE A 433 10.85 14.90 7.58
C PHE A 433 11.80 13.69 7.63
N ILE A 434 11.93 13.06 8.80
CA ILE A 434 12.75 11.85 8.94
C ILE A 434 12.20 10.72 8.06
N GLY A 435 10.87 10.53 8.06
CA GLY A 435 10.20 9.57 7.20
C GLY A 435 10.38 9.87 5.72
N MET A 436 10.28 11.13 5.31
CA MET A 436 10.56 11.57 3.94
C MET A 436 11.99 11.21 3.50
N ILE A 437 12.98 11.45 4.37
CA ILE A 437 14.38 11.10 4.10
C ILE A 437 14.55 9.58 4.06
N GLY A 438 13.95 8.84 4.99
CA GLY A 438 14.01 7.38 5.05
C GLY A 438 13.42 6.72 3.80
N VAL A 439 12.24 7.15 3.36
CA VAL A 439 11.65 6.66 2.10
C VAL A 439 12.47 7.08 0.88
N GLY A 440 13.00 8.30 0.87
CA GLY A 440 13.93 8.74 -0.17
C GLY A 440 15.19 7.88 -0.24
N PHE A 441 15.68 7.43 0.93
CA PHE A 441 16.81 6.51 1.03
C PHE A 441 16.44 5.11 0.53
N ILE A 442 15.28 4.55 0.87
CA ILE A 442 14.80 3.28 0.28
C ILE A 442 14.72 3.40 -1.25
N LEU A 443 14.13 4.46 -1.77
CA LEU A 443 14.03 4.65 -3.23
C LEU A 443 15.42 4.74 -3.88
N PHE A 444 16.38 5.38 -3.21
CA PHE A 444 17.78 5.41 -3.64
C PHE A 444 18.42 4.01 -3.60
N GLU A 445 18.20 3.23 -2.55
CA GLU A 445 18.65 1.84 -2.46
C GLU A 445 18.07 1.01 -3.60
N VAL A 446 16.76 1.08 -3.85
CA VAL A 446 16.09 0.37 -4.96
C VAL A 446 16.74 0.74 -6.29
N ILE A 447 16.94 2.03 -6.57
CA ILE A 447 17.62 2.45 -7.81
C ILE A 447 19.05 1.91 -7.85
N LEU A 448 19.78 1.84 -6.75
CA LEU A 448 21.17 1.38 -6.72
C LEU A 448 21.35 -0.14 -6.75
N THR A 449 20.43 -0.91 -6.20
CA THR A 449 20.63 -2.35 -5.98
C THR A 449 19.73 -3.22 -6.86
N HIS A 450 18.59 -2.70 -7.32
CA HIS A 450 17.60 -3.48 -8.08
C HIS A 450 17.76 -3.25 -9.59
N GLU A 451 18.24 -4.27 -10.31
CA GLU A 451 18.54 -4.15 -11.74
C GLU A 451 17.29 -3.85 -12.58
N ILE A 452 16.19 -4.58 -12.34
CA ILE A 452 14.93 -4.41 -13.07
C ILE A 452 14.19 -3.17 -12.57
N GLY A 453 14.10 -2.99 -11.24
CA GLY A 453 13.42 -1.84 -10.63
C GLY A 453 13.99 -0.49 -11.09
N ARG A 454 15.32 -0.39 -11.25
CA ARG A 454 16.02 0.80 -11.78
C ARG A 454 15.53 1.21 -13.18
N ILE A 455 15.10 0.26 -14.00
CA ILE A 455 14.73 0.52 -15.40
C ILE A 455 13.22 0.60 -15.55
N ALA A 456 12.50 -0.44 -15.09
CA ALA A 456 11.07 -0.58 -15.29
C ALA A 456 10.28 0.53 -14.58
N GLY A 457 10.64 0.87 -13.34
CA GLY A 457 9.98 1.92 -12.57
C GLY A 457 10.05 3.30 -13.23
N PRO A 458 11.25 3.83 -13.53
CA PRO A 458 11.39 5.09 -14.27
C PRO A 458 10.75 5.04 -15.66
N LEU A 459 10.83 3.92 -16.38
CA LEU A 459 10.18 3.76 -17.69
C LEU A 459 8.66 3.88 -17.59
N TRP A 460 8.04 3.30 -16.57
CA TRP A 460 6.61 3.45 -16.29
C TRP A 460 6.22 4.92 -16.07
N VAL A 461 6.97 5.62 -15.21
CA VAL A 461 6.72 7.04 -14.92
C VAL A 461 6.90 7.89 -16.17
N LEU A 462 7.94 7.65 -16.96
CA LEU A 462 8.21 8.36 -18.22
C LEU A 462 7.11 8.13 -19.27
N THR A 463 6.67 6.88 -19.44
CA THR A 463 5.56 6.53 -20.34
C THR A 463 4.26 7.21 -19.90
N SER A 464 4.00 7.20 -18.59
CA SER A 464 2.87 7.89 -17.99
C SER A 464 2.94 9.40 -18.16
N LEU A 465 4.13 10.00 -18.06
CA LEU A 465 4.35 11.43 -18.30
C LEU A 465 4.04 11.82 -19.75
N PHE A 466 4.49 11.01 -20.72
CA PHE A 466 4.18 11.24 -22.13
C PHE A 466 2.66 11.25 -22.36
N TYR A 467 1.95 10.25 -21.82
CA TYR A 467 0.50 10.21 -21.89
C TYR A 467 -0.17 11.42 -21.22
N TYR A 468 0.30 11.85 -20.05
CA TYR A 468 -0.26 13.01 -19.34
C TYR A 468 -0.13 14.30 -20.15
N PHE A 469 1.06 14.59 -20.69
CA PHE A 469 1.26 15.78 -21.50
C PHE A 469 0.43 15.74 -22.79
N PHE A 470 0.35 14.56 -23.44
CA PHE A 470 -0.51 14.35 -24.60
C PHE A 470 -1.98 14.60 -24.28
N PHE A 471 -2.49 14.01 -23.19
CA PHE A 471 -3.88 14.15 -22.75
C PHE A 471 -4.22 15.60 -22.40
N ARG A 472 -3.37 16.26 -21.60
CA ARG A 472 -3.55 17.67 -21.21
C ARG A 472 -3.56 18.59 -22.42
N LYS A 473 -2.62 18.41 -23.35
CA LYS A 473 -2.56 19.18 -24.61
C LYS A 473 -3.83 18.99 -25.45
N LYS A 474 -4.30 17.75 -25.60
CA LYS A 474 -5.52 17.42 -26.36
C LYS A 474 -6.79 18.01 -25.74
N LYS A 475 -6.84 18.17 -24.41
CA LYS A 475 -7.98 18.73 -23.68
C LYS A 475 -7.87 20.25 -23.42
N GLY A 476 -6.80 20.90 -23.84
CA GLY A 476 -6.58 22.33 -23.57
C GLY A 476 -6.38 22.65 -22.08
N LEU A 477 -5.89 21.69 -21.30
CA LEU A 477 -5.65 21.82 -19.87
C LEU A 477 -4.20 22.29 -19.59
N PRO A 478 -3.94 22.97 -18.47
CA PRO A 478 -2.59 23.35 -18.09
C PRO A 478 -1.68 22.11 -17.95
N LEU A 479 -0.49 22.15 -18.57
CA LEU A 479 0.46 21.04 -18.56
C LEU A 479 1.03 20.81 -17.15
N LEU A 480 1.73 21.80 -16.60
CA LEU A 480 2.30 21.74 -15.24
C LEU A 480 1.44 22.46 -14.20
N GLY A 481 0.46 23.24 -14.65
CA GLY A 481 -0.48 23.97 -13.78
C GLY A 481 -1.61 23.08 -13.28
N SER A 482 -2.32 23.57 -12.27
CA SER A 482 -3.50 22.87 -11.72
C SER A 482 -4.80 23.50 -12.21
N VAL A 483 -5.81 22.68 -12.43
CA VAL A 483 -7.19 23.15 -12.57
C VAL A 483 -7.62 23.81 -11.25
N LYS A 484 -8.27 24.98 -11.34
CA LYS A 484 -8.77 25.68 -10.15
C LYS A 484 -9.84 24.83 -9.46
N ARG A 485 -9.66 24.58 -8.17
CA ARG A 485 -10.60 23.86 -7.31
C ARG A 485 -10.85 24.69 -6.06
N ASP A 486 -12.11 24.67 -5.60
CA ASP A 486 -12.47 25.25 -4.32
C ASP A 486 -12.25 24.21 -3.21
N TRP A 487 -11.04 24.21 -2.65
CA TRP A 487 -10.67 23.27 -1.59
C TRP A 487 -11.41 23.52 -0.27
N GLU A 488 -11.95 24.73 -0.05
CA GLU A 488 -12.69 25.07 1.16
C GLU A 488 -14.09 24.46 1.10
N GLU A 489 -14.79 24.63 -0.03
CA GLU A 489 -16.09 23.98 -0.23
C GLU A 489 -15.96 22.46 -0.33
N GLU A 490 -14.91 21.96 -0.99
CA GLU A 490 -14.61 20.52 -1.01
C GLU A 490 -14.44 19.96 0.41
N GLN A 491 -13.68 20.65 1.28
CA GLN A 491 -13.49 20.20 2.66
C GLN A 491 -14.78 20.22 3.46
N LYS A 492 -15.62 21.25 3.29
CA LYS A 492 -16.93 21.31 3.94
C LYS A 492 -17.81 20.14 3.49
N ARG A 493 -17.80 19.80 2.20
CA ARG A 493 -18.53 18.64 1.66
C ARG A 493 -18.02 17.34 2.26
N ILE A 494 -16.70 17.16 2.31
CA ILE A 494 -16.07 15.95 2.89
C ILE A 494 -16.51 15.77 4.35
N LEU A 495 -16.37 16.80 5.19
CA LEU A 495 -16.75 16.71 6.60
C LEU A 495 -18.26 16.49 6.79
N SER A 496 -19.09 17.13 5.97
CA SER A 496 -20.54 16.94 6.00
C SER A 496 -20.93 15.51 5.58
N SER A 497 -20.34 14.98 4.52
CA SER A 497 -20.57 13.59 4.05
C SER A 497 -20.03 12.54 5.03
N ALA A 498 -19.07 12.93 5.88
CA ALA A 498 -18.51 12.11 6.94
C ALA A 498 -19.32 12.12 8.23
N GLU A 499 -20.39 12.93 8.30
CA GLU A 499 -21.16 13.20 9.52
C GLU A 499 -20.29 13.74 10.67
N GLU A 500 -19.16 14.37 10.34
CA GLU A 500 -18.22 14.96 11.30
C GLU A 500 -18.60 16.43 11.55
N PHE A 501 -19.83 16.66 12.04
CA PHE A 501 -20.41 18.00 12.18
C PHE A 501 -19.62 18.92 13.12
N ASP A 502 -19.04 18.38 14.19
CA ASP A 502 -18.20 19.13 15.12
C ASP A 502 -16.94 19.67 14.43
N LEU A 503 -16.30 18.84 13.60
CA LEU A 503 -15.12 19.25 12.82
C LEU A 503 -15.50 20.25 11.73
N LEU A 504 -16.68 20.08 11.12
CA LEU A 504 -17.20 21.03 10.13
C LEU A 504 -17.43 22.42 10.76
N GLU A 505 -17.96 22.48 11.98
CA GLU A 505 -18.14 23.73 12.71
C GLU A 505 -16.80 24.38 13.07
N GLN A 506 -15.86 23.60 13.62
CA GLN A 506 -14.49 24.07 13.90
C GLN A 506 -13.83 24.65 12.64
N TYR A 507 -13.99 23.98 11.50
CA TYR A 507 -13.45 24.45 10.23
C TYR A 507 -14.07 25.79 9.79
N LYS A 508 -15.40 25.92 9.89
CA LYS A 508 -16.10 27.18 9.56
C LYS A 508 -15.65 28.34 10.44
N ILE A 509 -15.48 28.12 11.74
CA ILE A 509 -14.98 29.12 12.69
C ILE A 509 -13.56 29.54 12.30
N ALA A 510 -12.67 28.59 12.05
CA ALA A 510 -11.28 28.87 11.67
C ALA A 510 -11.16 29.67 10.36
N LEU A 511 -12.02 29.38 9.37
CA LEU A 511 -12.11 30.16 8.13
C LEU A 511 -12.64 31.58 8.37
N ALA A 512 -13.68 31.72 9.21
CA ALA A 512 -14.25 33.03 9.55
C ALA A 512 -13.22 33.93 10.26
N GLU A 513 -12.44 33.39 11.19
CA GLU A 513 -11.36 34.11 11.87
C GLU A 513 -10.25 34.53 10.90
N ARG A 514 -9.84 33.63 10.01
CA ARG A 514 -8.87 33.92 8.95
C ARG A 514 -9.34 35.08 8.08
N ASP A 515 -10.59 35.05 7.65
CA ASP A 515 -11.12 36.05 6.73
C ASP A 515 -11.32 37.41 7.42
N LYS A 516 -11.67 37.40 8.71
CA LYS A 516 -11.63 38.60 9.58
C LYS A 516 -10.21 39.19 9.65
N GLN A 517 -9.18 38.38 9.90
CA GLN A 517 -7.78 38.84 9.95
C GLN A 517 -7.30 39.39 8.60
N LYS A 518 -7.67 38.75 7.47
CA LYS A 518 -7.35 39.25 6.13
C LYS A 518 -7.97 40.62 5.87
N ARG A 519 -9.24 40.81 6.26
CA ARG A 519 -9.94 42.10 6.15
C ARG A 519 -9.23 43.19 6.95
N LEU A 520 -8.87 42.93 8.20
CA LEU A 520 -8.13 43.87 9.06
C LEU A 520 -6.77 44.28 8.44
N LYS A 521 -5.97 43.31 7.97
CA LYS A 521 -4.69 43.59 7.29
C LYS A 521 -4.85 44.33 5.96
N GLY A 522 -5.96 44.10 5.26
CA GLY A 522 -6.33 44.83 4.05
C GLY A 522 -6.61 46.30 4.33
N VAL A 523 -7.39 46.58 5.39
CA VAL A 523 -7.71 47.93 5.86
C VAL A 523 -6.44 48.68 6.31
N GLU A 524 -5.55 48.04 7.08
CA GLU A 524 -4.26 48.64 7.47
C GLU A 524 -3.35 48.98 6.28
N LYS A 525 -3.35 48.15 5.23
CA LYS A 525 -2.58 48.43 4.00
C LYS A 525 -3.13 49.61 3.21
N ILE A 526 -4.43 49.87 3.27
CA ILE A 526 -5.06 51.01 2.61
C ILE A 526 -4.76 52.27 3.42
N SER A 527 -4.91 52.21 4.75
CA SER A 527 -4.63 53.32 5.67
C SER A 527 -3.15 53.75 5.71
N ARG A 528 -2.20 52.91 5.29
CA ARG A 528 -0.77 53.27 5.15
C ARG A 528 -0.40 53.83 3.77
N LYS A 529 -1.33 53.79 2.80
CA LYS A 529 -1.11 54.29 1.43
C LYS A 529 -1.83 55.61 1.15
N THR A 530 -2.84 55.94 1.94
CA THR A 530 -3.41 57.28 2.11
C THR A 530 -2.65 58.01 3.19
#